data_AF-A0A976QBK6-F1
#
_entry.id   AF-A0A976QBK6-F1
#
_cell.length_a   1.000
_cell.length_b   1.000
_cell.length_c   1.000
_cell.angle_alpha   90.00
_cell.angle_beta   90.00
_cell.angle_gamma   90.00
#
_symmetry.space_group_name_H-M   'P 1'
#
loop_
_entity.id
_entity.type
_entity.pdbx_description
1 polymer ?
#
loop_
_entity_poly.entity_id
_entity_poly.type
_entity_poly.pdbx_seq_one_letter_code
_entity_poly.pdbx_strand_id
1 'polypeptide(L)' 'MFCRHCGSEVKEKAVVCSGCGENIGDGDSLALTGEANPKASWSWFTMFVTIGVITLLLLIAIIAGL' A
#
# COMPACT_ATOMS: atom_id res chain seq x y z
N MET A 1 -25.96 8.86 4.39
CA MET A 1 -25.13 7.70 3.95
C MET A 1 -24.46 7.07 5.18
N PHE A 2 -23.89 5.87 5.11
CA PHE A 2 -23.18 5.25 6.24
C PHE A 2 -21.69 5.08 5.93
N CYS A 3 -20.83 5.28 6.93
CA CYS A 3 -19.40 5.07 6.80
C CYS A 3 -19.10 3.59 6.54
N ARG A 4 -18.35 3.28 5.48
CA ARG A 4 -17.93 1.90 5.15
C ARG A 4 -16.92 1.33 6.15
N HIS A 5 -16.26 2.19 6.92
CA HIS A 5 -15.24 1.79 7.89
C HIS A 5 -15.83 1.44 9.26
N CYS A 6 -16.73 2.27 9.80
CA CYS A 6 -17.26 2.09 11.16
C CYS A 6 -18.79 1.92 11.24
N GLY A 7 -19.52 2.09 10.13
CA GLY A 7 -20.98 2.00 10.11
C GLY A 7 -21.73 3.21 10.69
N SER A 8 -21.03 4.27 11.15
CA SER A 8 -21.68 5.49 11.63
C SER A 8 -22.42 6.22 10.51
N GLU A 9 -23.49 6.92 10.84
CA GLU A 9 -24.21 7.77 9.88
C GLU A 9 -23.35 8.98 9.49
N VAL A 10 -23.19 9.18 8.18
CA VAL A 10 -22.40 10.25 7.58
C VAL A 10 -23.31 11.13 6.72
N LYS A 11 -23.19 12.45 6.92
CA LYS A 11 -23.90 13.45 6.11
C LYS A 11 -23.34 13.43 4.69
N GLU A 12 -24.21 13.60 3.70
CA GLU A 12 -23.86 13.50 2.26
C GLU A 12 -22.76 14.45 1.78
N LYS A 13 -22.48 15.53 2.52
CA LYS A 13 -21.42 16.50 2.23
C LYS A 13 -20.22 16.42 3.19
N ALA A 14 -20.17 15.41 4.03
CA ALA A 14 -19.11 15.27 5.01
C ALA A 14 -17.87 14.66 4.35
N VAL A 15 -16.77 15.42 4.39
CA VAL A 15 -15.45 14.98 3.90
C VAL A 15 -14.82 13.97 4.87
N VAL A 16 -15.21 14.00 6.14
CA VAL A 16 -14.67 13.16 7.21
C VAL A 16 -15.80 12.59 8.06
N CYS A 17 -15.70 11.31 8.47
CA CYS A 17 -16.65 10.71 9.40
C CYS A 17 -16.44 11.31 10.79
N SER A 18 -17.48 11.88 11.37
CA SER A 18 -17.46 12.33 12.76
C SER A 18 -17.38 11.21 13.79
N GLY A 19 -17.64 9.95 13.38
CA GLY A 19 -17.62 8.78 14.25
C GLY A 19 -16.24 8.12 14.36
N CYS A 20 -15.48 8.02 13.27
CA CYS A 20 -14.17 7.35 13.25
C CYS A 20 -13.01 8.21 12.74
N GLY A 21 -13.28 9.38 12.15
CA GLY A 21 -12.25 10.25 11.58
C GLY A 21 -11.75 9.85 10.18
N GLU A 22 -12.32 8.82 9.56
CA GLU A 22 -11.97 8.40 8.19
C GLU A 22 -12.41 9.46 7.17
N ASN A 23 -11.67 9.62 6.07
CA ASN A 23 -12.04 10.55 5.01
C ASN A 23 -13.02 9.88 4.02
N ILE A 24 -14.23 10.42 3.88
CA ILE A 24 -15.31 9.92 2.98
C ILE A 24 -15.64 10.94 1.88
N GLY A 25 -14.84 12.01 1.74
CA GLY A 25 -15.02 12.94 0.63
C GLY A 25 -14.85 12.22 -0.71
N ASP A 26 -15.86 12.36 -1.58
CA ASP A 26 -15.78 12.00 -3.00
C ASP A 26 -14.85 13.00 -3.72
N GLY A 27 -13.56 12.88 -3.42
CA GLY A 27 -12.50 13.58 -4.14
C GLY A 27 -12.21 12.83 -5.42
N ASP A 28 -12.96 13.16 -6.47
CA ASP A 28 -12.58 12.88 -7.84
C ASP A 28 -11.16 13.43 -8.07
N SER A 29 -10.18 12.53 -8.12
CA SER A 29 -8.89 12.65 -8.81
C SER A 29 -8.31 14.06 -9.02
N LEU A 30 -8.18 14.89 -7.99
CA LEU A 30 -7.28 16.06 -8.05
C LEU A 30 -5.85 15.59 -7.80
N ALA A 31 -5.31 14.97 -8.84
CA ALA A 31 -3.89 14.81 -9.09
C ALA A 31 -3.21 16.19 -9.06
N LEU A 32 -2.84 16.66 -7.88
CA LEU A 32 -1.83 17.70 -7.69
C LEU A 32 -0.78 17.17 -6.72
N THR A 33 -0.03 16.20 -7.23
CA THR A 33 1.42 16.00 -7.07
C THR A 33 1.67 14.60 -7.62
N GLY A 34 2.40 14.55 -8.73
CA GLY A 34 2.90 13.30 -9.26
C GLY A 34 3.94 12.72 -8.33
N GLU A 35 3.51 11.91 -7.37
CA GLU A 35 4.28 10.82 -6.82
C GLU A 35 3.33 9.63 -6.72
N ALA A 36 3.31 8.81 -7.79
CA ALA A 36 2.76 7.48 -7.69
C ALA A 36 3.48 6.81 -6.53
N ASN A 37 2.74 6.60 -5.44
CA ASN A 37 3.06 5.58 -4.46
C ASN A 37 3.51 4.33 -5.25
N PRO A 38 4.53 3.66 -4.75
CA PRO A 38 4.12 2.49 -4.05
C PRO A 38 4.09 2.87 -2.59
N LYS A 39 2.99 2.53 -1.93
CA LYS A 39 3.13 2.07 -0.56
C LYS A 39 3.98 0.86 -0.75
N ALA A 40 5.29 1.07 -0.68
CA ALA A 40 6.25 0.06 -0.41
C ALA A 40 5.99 -0.28 1.07
N SER A 41 4.80 -0.85 1.32
CA SER A 41 4.68 -2.01 2.16
C SER A 41 5.68 -2.97 1.54
N TRP A 42 6.94 -2.85 1.95
CA TRP A 42 7.90 -3.93 1.80
C TRP A 42 7.32 -5.03 2.65
N SER A 43 6.33 -5.71 2.06
CA SER A 43 5.83 -6.98 2.53
C SER A 43 7.09 -7.79 2.73
N TRP A 44 7.41 -8.14 3.97
CA TRP A 44 8.64 -8.85 4.30
C TRP A 44 8.86 -10.10 3.41
N PHE A 45 7.78 -10.59 2.80
CA PHE A 45 7.75 -11.60 1.75
C PHE A 45 8.56 -11.21 0.52
N THR A 46 8.44 -10.00 -0.03
CA THR A 46 9.25 -9.57 -1.19
C THR A 46 10.73 -9.51 -0.82
N MET A 47 11.05 -9.05 0.39
CA MET A 47 12.43 -9.04 0.87
C MET A 47 13.01 -10.46 0.98
N PHE A 48 12.28 -11.42 1.58
CA PHE A 48 12.77 -12.81 1.65
C PHE A 48 12.88 -13.49 0.30
N VAL A 49 11.91 -13.27 -0.59
CA VAL A 49 11.94 -13.83 -1.94
C VAL A 49 13.16 -13.30 -2.70
N THR A 50 13.41 -11.99 -2.66
CA THR A 50 14.57 -11.39 -3.33
C THR A 50 15.90 -11.86 -2.73
N ILE A 51 16.03 -11.92 -1.40
CA ILE A 51 17.24 -12.43 -0.73
C ILE A 51 17.48 -13.90 -1.07
N GLY A 52 16.43 -14.73 -1.08
CA GLY A 52 16.52 -16.15 -1.44
C GLY A 52 17.00 -16.35 -2.88
N VAL A 53 16.47 -15.58 -3.84
CA VAL A 53 16.90 -15.65 -5.24
C VAL A 53 18.36 -15.22 -5.41
N ILE A 54 18.77 -14.12 -4.76
CA ILE A 54 20.15 -13.61 -4.88
C ILE A 54 21.14 -14.61 -4.27
N THR A 55 20.85 -15.14 -3.08
CA THR A 55 21.71 -16.13 -2.41
C THR A 55 21.82 -17.43 -3.22
N LEU A 56 20.72 -17.90 -3.82
CA LEU A 56 20.72 -19.04 -4.73
C LEU A 56 21.63 -18.80 -5.95
N LEU A 57 21.52 -17.65 -6.60
CA LEU A 57 22.33 -17.31 -7.77
C LEU A 57 23.83 -17.22 -7.44
N LEU A 58 24.18 -16.65 -6.29
CA LEU A 58 25.58 -16.59 -5.85
C LEU A 58 26.15 -17.98 -5.58
N LEU A 59 25.38 -18.89 -4.96
CA LEU A 59 25.82 -20.26 -4.76
C LEU A 59 26.05 -20.99 -6.08
N ILE A 60 25.16 -20.81 -7.06
CA ILE A 60 25.31 -21.40 -8.39
C ILE A 60 26.58 -20.88 -9.07
N ALA A 61 26.86 -19.58 -8.99
CA ALA A 61 28.07 -18.98 -9.56
C ALA A 61 29.36 -19.56 -8.94
N ILE A 62 29.38 -19.71 -7.61
CA ILE A 62 30.52 -20.30 -6.89
C ILE A 62 30.74 -21.77 -7.31
N ILE A 63 29.67 -22.57 -7.41
CA ILE A 63 29.75 -23.98 -7.82
C ILE A 63 30.21 -24.11 -9.28
N ALA A 64 29.78 -23.20 -10.14
CA ALA A 64 30.18 -23.15 -11.54
C ALA A 64 31.63 -22.67 -11.75
N GLY A 65 32.31 -22.17 -10.69
CA GLY A 65 33.69 -21.69 -10.75
C GLY A 65 33.85 -20.38 -11.53
N LEU A 66 32.81 -19.55 -11.55
CA LEU A 66 32.85 -18.18 -12.11
C LEU A 66 33.58 -17.20 -11.18
#